data_AF-A0A231V3R2-F1
#
_entry.id   AF-A0A231V3R2-F1
#
_cell.length_a   1.000
_cell.length_b   1.000
_cell.length_c   1.000
_cell.angle_alpha   90.00
_cell.angle_beta   90.00
_cell.angle_gamma   90.00
#
_symmetry.space_group_name_H-M   'P 1'
#
loop_
_entity.id
_entity.type
_entity.pdbx_description
1 polymer ?
#
loop_
_entity_poly.entity_id
_entity_poly.type
_entity_poly.pdbx_seq_one_letter_code
_entity_poly.pdbx_strand_id
1 'polypeptide(L)'
;MSTTRDEALTSFLWSDPFLLDAQLTEEERMIRDTAAAFAEDRLLPRVTDAYLEETTDPAIFSEMGQAGLLGVTVPEEYGGVGAGYVAYGLVAREVERIDSGYRSMMSVQSSLVMHPIYAYGSEEQRRKYLPKLASGEWIGCFGLTEP
;
A
#
# COMPACT_ATOMS: atom_id res chain seq x y z
N MET A 1 -40.04 -22.01 30.37
CA MET A 1 -39.83 -20.56 30.21
C MET A 1 -38.37 -20.39 29.81
N SER A 2 -37.93 -20.73 28.60
CA SER A 2 -38.07 -19.96 27.34
C SER A 2 -38.22 -18.47 27.55
N THR A 3 -37.10 -17.74 27.47
CA THR A 3 -36.87 -16.56 26.60
C THR A 3 -35.53 -15.91 26.97
N THR A 4 -34.52 -16.03 26.10
CA THR A 4 -33.31 -15.15 25.99
C THR A 4 -32.41 -15.60 24.84
N ARG A 5 -32.98 -16.18 23.77
CA ARG A 5 -32.21 -16.64 22.60
C ARG A 5 -32.50 -15.79 21.35
N ASP A 6 -32.85 -14.52 21.56
CA ASP A 6 -33.47 -13.66 20.53
C ASP A 6 -32.88 -12.23 20.41
N GLU A 7 -31.73 -11.92 21.01
CA GLU A 7 -31.11 -10.58 20.88
C GLU A 7 -29.78 -10.53 20.13
N ALA A 8 -29.27 -11.67 19.65
CA ALA A 8 -27.99 -11.72 18.91
C ALA A 8 -28.18 -12.06 17.42
N LEU A 9 -29.27 -11.60 16.80
CA LEU A 9 -29.33 -11.47 15.35
C LEU A 9 -28.42 -10.30 14.96
N THR A 10 -27.16 -10.64 14.74
CA THR A 10 -26.06 -9.91 14.08
C THR A 10 -26.42 -8.50 13.58
N SER A 11 -25.85 -7.47 14.21
CA SER A 11 -25.97 -6.09 13.70
C SER A 11 -25.43 -6.02 12.27
N PHE A 12 -26.26 -5.59 11.32
CA PHE A 12 -25.83 -5.36 9.95
C PHE A 12 -24.87 -4.16 9.89
N LEU A 13 -23.63 -4.39 9.45
CA LEU A 13 -22.63 -3.35 9.26
C LEU A 13 -22.73 -2.83 7.82
N TRP A 14 -23.39 -1.69 7.62
CA TRP A 14 -23.61 -1.14 6.27
C TRP A 14 -22.31 -0.81 5.52
N SER A 15 -21.24 -0.45 6.25
CA SER A 15 -19.93 -0.11 5.70
C SER A 15 -19.09 -1.35 5.34
N ASP A 16 -19.49 -2.53 5.83
CA ASP A 16 -18.88 -3.82 5.50
C ASP A 16 -19.94 -4.95 5.49
N PRO A 17 -20.87 -4.95 4.50
CA PRO A 17 -22.03 -5.85 4.51
C PRO A 17 -21.70 -7.35 4.50
N PHE A 18 -20.52 -7.70 3.98
CA PHE A 18 -20.03 -9.07 3.88
C PHE A 18 -18.87 -9.37 4.82
N LEU A 19 -18.61 -8.47 5.78
CA LEU A 19 -17.60 -8.65 6.82
C LEU A 19 -16.21 -8.97 6.26
N LEU A 20 -15.76 -8.22 5.25
CA LEU A 20 -14.41 -8.31 4.69
C LEU A 20 -13.37 -8.31 5.80
N ASP A 21 -13.55 -7.50 6.85
CA ASP A 21 -12.61 -7.45 7.98
C ASP A 21 -12.43 -8.82 8.66
N ALA A 22 -13.51 -9.60 8.80
CA ALA A 22 -13.47 -10.94 9.38
C ALA A 22 -12.86 -12.00 8.45
N GLN A 23 -12.69 -11.69 7.16
CA GLN A 23 -12.07 -12.57 6.17
C GLN A 23 -10.55 -12.35 6.06
N LEU A 24 -10.05 -11.24 6.59
CA LEU A 24 -8.62 -10.92 6.57
C LEU A 24 -7.86 -11.67 7.66
N THR A 25 -6.58 -11.90 7.42
CA THR A 25 -5.63 -12.28 8.47
C THR A 25 -5.35 -11.10 9.40
N GLU A 26 -4.77 -11.37 10.57
CA GLU A 26 -4.35 -10.31 11.49
C GLU A 26 -3.28 -9.41 10.88
N GLU A 27 -2.32 -10.00 10.16
CA GLU A 27 -1.27 -9.28 9.44
C GLU A 27 -1.84 -8.37 8.35
N GLU A 28 -2.79 -8.86 7.55
CA GLU A 28 -3.46 -8.04 6.52
C GLU A 28 -4.23 -6.85 7.13
N ARG A 29 -4.90 -7.05 8.28
CA ARG A 29 -5.54 -5.95 9.01
C ARG A 29 -4.52 -4.94 9.52
N MET A 30 -3.42 -5.39 10.11
CA MET A 30 -2.36 -4.49 10.59
C MET A 30 -1.75 -3.66 9.45
N ILE A 31 -1.48 -4.27 8.30
CA ILE A 31 -0.93 -3.58 7.13
C ILE A 31 -1.94 -2.55 6.59
N ARG A 32 -3.21 -2.94 6.48
CA ARG A 32 -4.29 -2.01 6.09
C ARG A 32 -4.36 -0.82 7.04
N ASP A 33 -4.37 -1.07 8.35
CA ASP A 33 -4.55 -0.03 9.36
C ASP A 33 -3.34 0.93 9.38
N THR A 34 -2.13 0.40 9.14
CA THR A 34 -0.92 1.22 8.94
C THR A 34 -1.03 2.10 7.71
N ALA A 35 -1.51 1.56 6.59
CA ALA A 35 -1.72 2.32 5.36
C ALA A 35 -2.82 3.39 5.50
N ALA A 36 -3.91 3.07 6.21
CA ALA A 36 -4.98 4.02 6.51
C ALA A 36 -4.49 5.18 7.36
N ALA A 37 -3.77 4.89 8.46
CA ALA A 37 -3.18 5.93 9.30
C ALA A 37 -2.18 6.80 8.53
N PHE A 38 -1.32 6.20 7.71
CA PHE A 38 -0.41 6.94 6.84
C PHE A 38 -1.17 7.86 5.87
N ALA A 39 -2.19 7.33 5.21
CA ALA A 39 -2.98 8.08 4.24
C ALA A 39 -3.70 9.27 4.88
N GLU A 40 -4.29 9.10 6.06
CA GLU A 40 -4.95 10.16 6.82
C GLU A 40 -3.96 11.20 7.36
N ASP A 41 -2.86 10.78 7.95
CA ASP A 41 -1.91 11.69 8.63
C ASP A 41 -1.00 12.43 7.65
N ARG A 42 -0.61 11.77 6.54
CA ARG A 42 0.41 12.27 5.61
C ARG A 42 -0.18 12.73 4.29
N LEU A 43 -1.14 12.01 3.71
CA LEU A 43 -1.60 12.32 2.35
C LEU A 43 -2.78 13.30 2.35
N LEU A 44 -3.77 13.07 3.22
CA LEU A 44 -4.99 13.90 3.29
C LEU A 44 -4.70 15.40 3.47
N PRO A 45 -3.76 15.86 4.31
CA PRO A 45 -3.49 17.29 4.47
C PRO A 45 -2.86 17.94 3.23
N ARG A 46 -2.32 17.15 2.29
CA ARG A 46 -1.55 17.63 1.13
C ARG A 46 -2.37 17.64 -0.16
N VAL A 47 -3.38 16.78 -0.24
CA VAL A 47 -4.04 16.42 -1.51
C VAL A 47 -4.68 17.61 -2.23
N THR A 48 -5.37 18.51 -1.51
CA THR A 48 -6.11 19.61 -2.14
C THR A 48 -5.17 20.59 -2.83
N ASP A 49 -4.13 21.04 -2.14
CA ASP A 49 -3.15 21.98 -2.71
C ASP A 49 -2.30 21.30 -3.79
N ALA A 50 -1.86 20.05 -3.56
CA ALA A 50 -1.10 19.29 -4.55
C ALA A 50 -1.87 19.10 -5.86
N TYR A 51 -3.17 18.81 -5.78
CA TYR A 51 -4.04 18.66 -6.94
C TYR A 51 -4.25 19.98 -7.68
N LEU A 52 -4.57 21.07 -6.96
CA LEU A 52 -4.83 22.38 -7.56
C LEU A 52 -3.60 22.98 -8.23
N GLU A 53 -2.42 22.77 -7.64
CA GLU A 53 -1.17 23.32 -8.12
C GLU A 53 -0.40 22.36 -9.04
N GLU A 54 -0.96 21.18 -9.35
CA GLU A 54 -0.34 20.15 -10.19
C GLU A 54 1.08 19.75 -9.73
N THR A 55 1.28 19.65 -8.42
CA THR A 55 2.58 19.33 -7.80
C THR A 55 2.52 18.05 -6.98
N THR A 56 3.67 17.48 -6.69
CA THR A 56 3.80 16.34 -5.79
C THR A 56 5.11 16.44 -5.03
N ASP A 57 5.06 16.25 -3.72
CA ASP A 57 6.24 16.25 -2.85
C ASP A 57 7.00 14.91 -2.97
N PRO A 58 8.26 14.89 -3.47
CA PRO A 58 9.05 13.67 -3.55
C PRO A 58 9.31 13.00 -2.19
N ALA A 59 9.22 13.74 -1.08
CA ALA A 59 9.40 13.19 0.26
C ALA A 59 8.40 12.06 0.57
N ILE A 60 7.22 12.06 -0.06
CA ILE A 60 6.18 11.04 0.10
C ILE A 60 6.74 9.63 -0.17
N PHE A 61 7.68 9.44 -1.11
CA PHE A 61 8.29 8.12 -1.34
C PHE A 61 9.06 7.63 -0.11
N SER A 62 9.88 8.49 0.49
CA SER A 62 10.62 8.14 1.69
C SER A 62 9.70 7.91 2.90
N GLU A 63 8.62 8.69 3.01
CA GLU A 63 7.61 8.50 4.05
C GLU A 63 6.88 7.15 3.87
N MET A 64 6.49 6.79 2.64
CA MET A 64 5.88 5.49 2.32
C MET A 64 6.84 4.32 2.58
N GLY A 65 8.13 4.47 2.24
CA GLY A 65 9.15 3.45 2.50
C GLY A 65 9.38 3.20 4.00
N GLN A 66 9.42 4.27 4.80
CA GLN A 66 9.50 4.16 6.26
C GLN A 66 8.27 3.48 6.88
N ALA A 67 7.10 3.67 6.29
CA ALA A 67 5.86 3.00 6.69
C ALA A 67 5.72 1.57 6.13
N GLY A 68 6.68 1.08 5.34
CA GLY A 68 6.63 -0.26 4.74
C GLY A 68 5.60 -0.41 3.61
N LEU A 69 5.20 0.68 2.96
CA LEU A 69 4.14 0.67 1.94
C LEU A 69 4.67 0.49 0.50
N LEU A 70 5.99 0.43 0.32
CA LEU A 70 6.64 0.21 -0.97
C LEU A 70 7.18 -1.23 -1.07
N GLY A 71 6.86 -1.92 -2.16
CA GLY A 71 7.31 -3.29 -2.36
C GLY A 71 6.77 -4.28 -1.32
N VAL A 72 5.49 -4.13 -0.94
CA VAL A 72 4.81 -4.97 0.07
C VAL A 72 5.01 -6.48 -0.18
N THR A 73 5.03 -6.90 -1.45
CA THR A 73 5.22 -8.31 -1.85
C THR A 73 6.68 -8.73 -2.07
N VAL A 74 7.63 -7.79 -1.96
CA VAL A 74 9.06 -8.08 -2.07
C VAL A 74 9.57 -8.63 -0.74
N PRO A 75 10.38 -9.70 -0.72
CA PRO A 75 10.89 -10.28 0.52
C PRO A 75 11.67 -9.29 1.41
N GLU A 76 11.60 -9.51 2.73
CA GLU A 76 12.31 -8.72 3.74
C GLU A 76 13.83 -8.68 3.52
N GLU A 77 14.43 -9.75 2.97
CA GLU A 77 15.87 -9.79 2.68
C GLU A 77 16.34 -8.73 1.66
N TYR A 78 15.41 -8.14 0.92
CA TYR A 78 15.63 -7.04 0.00
C TYR A 78 15.03 -5.71 0.48
N GLY A 79 14.55 -5.64 1.73
CA GLY A 79 13.98 -4.46 2.36
C GLY A 79 12.47 -4.27 2.16
N GLY A 80 11.77 -5.19 1.50
CA GLY A 80 10.30 -5.18 1.42
C GLY A 80 9.64 -5.77 2.68
N VAL A 81 8.34 -6.03 2.62
CA VAL A 81 7.56 -6.59 3.75
C VAL A 81 7.34 -8.10 3.62
N GLY A 82 7.41 -8.65 2.40
CA GLY A 82 7.17 -10.08 2.16
C GLY A 82 5.71 -10.52 2.33
N ALA A 83 4.76 -9.59 2.38
CA ALA A 83 3.35 -9.88 2.55
C ALA A 83 2.66 -10.32 1.23
N GLY A 84 1.44 -10.85 1.34
CA GLY A 84 0.66 -11.34 0.21
C GLY A 84 0.04 -10.25 -0.66
N TYR A 85 -0.51 -10.65 -1.82
CA TYR A 85 -1.19 -9.74 -2.74
C TYR A 85 -2.48 -9.13 -2.20
N VAL A 86 -3.15 -9.79 -1.24
CA VAL A 86 -4.31 -9.21 -0.53
C VAL A 86 -3.87 -7.99 0.27
N ALA A 87 -2.78 -8.10 1.04
CA ALA A 87 -2.19 -6.97 1.76
C ALA A 87 -1.80 -5.83 0.81
N TYR A 88 -1.17 -6.14 -0.33
CA TYR A 88 -0.88 -5.13 -1.36
C TYR A 88 -2.14 -4.41 -1.86
N GLY A 89 -3.22 -5.15 -2.13
CA GLY A 89 -4.51 -4.58 -2.53
C GLY A 89 -5.14 -3.69 -1.45
N LEU A 90 -5.01 -4.08 -0.17
CA LEU A 90 -5.49 -3.28 0.96
C LEU A 90 -4.71 -1.97 1.08
N VAL A 91 -3.38 -1.98 0.96
CA VAL A 91 -2.57 -0.75 0.94
C VAL A 91 -3.02 0.16 -0.21
N ALA A 92 -3.17 -0.38 -1.42
CA ALA A 92 -3.64 0.38 -2.57
C ALA A 92 -5.02 1.02 -2.33
N ARG A 93 -5.95 0.27 -1.72
CA ARG A 93 -7.28 0.76 -1.35
C ARG A 93 -7.21 1.94 -0.39
N GLU A 94 -6.38 1.87 0.65
CA GLU A 94 -6.29 2.93 1.66
C GLU A 94 -5.58 4.18 1.13
N VAL A 95 -4.54 4.02 0.31
CA VAL A 95 -3.86 5.16 -0.33
C VAL A 95 -4.78 5.85 -1.34
N GLU A 96 -5.48 5.08 -2.19
CA GLU A 96 -6.39 5.64 -3.20
C GLU A 96 -7.69 6.19 -2.62
N ARG A 97 -8.05 5.81 -1.39
CA ARG A 97 -9.12 6.49 -0.64
C ARG A 97 -8.87 7.99 -0.54
N ILE A 98 -7.60 8.41 -0.55
CA ILE A 98 -7.20 9.83 -0.56
C ILE A 98 -7.07 10.34 -2.00
N ASP A 99 -6.22 9.71 -2.81
CA ASP A 99 -6.02 10.13 -4.21
C ASP A 99 -5.39 9.04 -5.09
N SER A 100 -5.85 8.98 -6.35
CA SER A 100 -5.36 8.06 -7.36
C SER A 100 -3.93 8.33 -7.81
N GLY A 101 -3.44 9.57 -7.73
CA GLY A 101 -2.06 9.96 -8.03
C GLY A 101 -1.08 9.34 -7.05
N TYR A 102 -1.36 9.39 -5.74
CA TYR A 102 -0.52 8.74 -4.72
C TYR A 102 -0.47 7.23 -4.89
N ARG A 103 -1.61 6.58 -5.17
CA ARG A 103 -1.63 5.14 -5.48
C ARG A 103 -0.85 4.85 -6.78
N SER A 104 -0.85 5.76 -7.75
CA SER A 104 -0.07 5.63 -9.00
C SER A 104 1.43 5.59 -8.73
N MET A 105 1.93 6.52 -7.92
CA MET A 105 3.33 6.56 -7.49
C MET A 105 3.75 5.24 -6.83
N MET A 106 2.94 4.75 -5.88
CA MET A 106 3.18 3.50 -5.18
C MET A 106 3.15 2.28 -6.13
N SER A 107 2.20 2.22 -7.06
CA SER A 107 2.08 1.14 -8.04
C SER A 107 3.27 1.10 -9.01
N VAL A 108 3.73 2.27 -9.49
CA VAL A 108 4.93 2.35 -10.34
C VAL A 108 6.14 1.79 -9.58
N GLN A 109 6.38 2.31 -8.37
CA GLN A 109 7.51 1.90 -7.55
C GLN A 109 7.48 0.38 -7.26
N SER A 110 6.35 -0.13 -6.78
CA SER A 110 6.24 -1.52 -6.33
C SER A 110 6.13 -2.51 -7.49
N SER A 111 5.17 -2.31 -8.38
CA SER A 111 4.82 -3.30 -9.41
C SER A 111 5.52 -3.10 -10.74
N LEU A 112 5.93 -1.88 -11.09
CA LEU A 112 6.57 -1.60 -12.38
C LEU A 112 8.09 -1.46 -12.28
N VAL A 113 8.64 -1.28 -11.07
CA VAL A 113 10.09 -1.15 -10.87
C VAL A 113 10.63 -2.26 -9.98
N MET A 114 10.17 -2.34 -8.72
CA MET A 114 10.71 -3.32 -7.77
C MET A 114 10.38 -4.75 -8.22
N HIS A 115 9.15 -5.02 -8.65
CA HIS A 115 8.75 -6.34 -9.12
C HIS A 115 9.60 -6.88 -10.29
N PRO A 116 9.82 -6.18 -11.41
CA PRO A 116 10.66 -6.71 -12.49
C PRO A 116 12.13 -6.87 -12.07
N ILE A 117 12.68 -6.00 -11.21
CA ILE A 117 14.04 -6.19 -10.66
C ILE A 117 14.09 -7.48 -9.82
N TYR A 118 13.08 -7.72 -8.99
CA TYR A 118 12.99 -8.93 -8.18
C TYR A 118 12.80 -10.18 -9.05
N ALA A 119 11.82 -10.19 -9.95
CA ALA A 119 11.46 -11.35 -10.74
C ALA A 119 12.50 -11.69 -11.83
N TYR A 120 13.09 -10.67 -12.47
CA TYR A 120 13.89 -10.85 -13.69
C TYR A 120 15.33 -10.37 -13.55
N GLY A 121 15.68 -9.67 -12.48
CA GLY A 121 17.04 -9.21 -12.22
C GLY A 121 17.96 -10.30 -11.68
N SER A 122 19.27 -10.09 -11.83
CA SER A 122 20.30 -10.88 -11.16
C SER A 122 20.31 -10.60 -9.66
N GLU A 123 20.93 -11.51 -8.88
CA GLU A 123 21.06 -11.31 -7.44
C GLU A 123 21.83 -10.02 -7.09
N GLU A 124 22.85 -9.68 -7.87
CA GLU A 124 23.58 -8.41 -7.74
C GLU A 124 22.64 -7.20 -7.94
N GLN A 125 21.76 -7.25 -8.95
CA GLN A 125 20.80 -6.18 -9.19
C GLN A 125 19.79 -6.07 -8.03
N ARG A 126 19.25 -7.20 -7.55
CA ARG A 126 18.32 -7.22 -6.41
C ARG A 126 18.95 -6.58 -5.18
N ARG A 127 20.14 -7.02 -4.78
CA ARG A 127 20.86 -6.51 -3.60
C ARG A 127 21.24 -5.04 -3.73
N LYS A 128 21.55 -4.58 -4.95
CA LYS A 128 21.92 -3.18 -5.20
C LYS A 128 20.71 -2.24 -5.16
N TYR A 129 19.60 -2.60 -5.80
CA TYR A 129 18.50 -1.67 -6.09
C TYR A 129 17.35 -1.78 -5.09
N LEU A 130 16.90 -3.00 -4.76
CA LEU A 130 15.65 -3.20 -4.02
C LEU A 130 15.66 -2.55 -2.63
N PRO A 131 16.74 -2.60 -1.81
CA PRO A 131 16.74 -1.97 -0.50
C PRO A 131 16.54 -0.44 -0.56
N LYS A 132 17.09 0.21 -1.59
CA LYS A 132 16.97 1.66 -1.80
C LYS A 132 15.61 2.06 -2.37
N LEU A 133 15.02 1.21 -3.20
CA LEU A 133 13.67 1.40 -3.71
C LEU A 133 12.61 1.17 -2.63
N ALA A 134 12.81 0.17 -1.78
CA ALA A 134 11.90 -0.17 -0.68
C ALA A 134 11.86 0.92 0.40
N SER A 135 13.02 1.48 0.75
CA SER A 135 13.11 2.61 1.69
C SER A 135 12.63 3.94 1.12
N GLY A 136 12.39 4.03 -0.20
CA GLY A 136 12.04 5.26 -0.89
C GLY A 136 13.20 6.26 -1.02
N GLU A 137 14.45 5.87 -0.70
CA GLU A 137 15.65 6.67 -1.01
C GLU A 137 15.76 6.91 -2.52
N TRP A 138 15.49 5.86 -3.30
CA TRP A 138 15.47 5.91 -4.76
C TRP A 138 14.05 5.82 -5.29
N ILE A 139 13.74 6.67 -6.26
CA ILE A 139 12.47 6.69 -6.97
C ILE A 139 12.68 6.07 -8.35
N GLY A 140 11.89 5.06 -8.66
CA GLY A 140 11.90 4.38 -9.94
C GLY A 140 10.84 4.90 -10.90
N CYS A 141 11.06 4.65 -12.19
CA CYS A 141 10.06 4.82 -13.23
C CYS A 141 10.11 3.64 -14.22
N PHE A 142 9.05 3.49 -15.02
CA PHE A 142 8.94 2.40 -15.99
C PHE A 142 8.64 2.97 -17.39
N GLY A 143 9.59 2.81 -18.31
CA GLY A 143 9.45 3.25 -19.69
C GLY A 143 9.02 2.10 -20.60
N LEU A 144 7.79 2.15 -21.09
CA LEU A 144 7.25 1.18 -22.05
C LEU A 144 6.51 1.83 -23.21
N THR A 145 5.65 2.81 -22.93
CA THR A 145 4.81 3.46 -23.95
C THR A 145 5.63 4.43 -24.81
N GLU A 146 5.35 4.47 -26.12
CA GLU A 146 6.01 5.33 -27.12
C GLU A 146 4.99 6.31 -27.77
N PRO A 147 5.44 7.43 -28.40
CA PRO A 147 4.58 8.49 -28.95
C PRO A 147 3.60 8.07 -30.06
#